data_AF-A0A951MKH4-F1
#
_entry.id   AF-A0A951MKH4-F1
#
_cell.length_a   1.000
_cell.length_b   1.000
_cell.length_c   1.000
_cell.angle_alpha   90.00
_cell.angle_beta   90.00
_cell.angle_gamma   90.00
#
_symmetry.space_group_name_H-M   'P 1'
#
loop_
_entity.id
_entity.type
_entity.pdbx_description
1 polymer ?
#
loop_
_entity_poly.entity_id
_entity_poly.type
_entity_poly.pdbx_seq_one_letter_code
_entity_poly.pdbx_strand_id
1 'polypeptide(L)'
;MAPLRADVVSGAAVVGRTAADLVRRAAVRLPASDAAELRRELGALAVKMVEAQPAMAPLVSLARDVLEAVERAPAEGGLDEARRAGAHAAEAFREEVEARARRVAKRAARLLPDGCTVLTLSSSSTVRAALVEAADRGVRVVCLEGRPMSEGQGMAAALARAGIPVLLAVDAAAWCLAPGVDRVLLGADSVGDRGVVNKIGTAVLVAAARENIDKVAGYLAGHAAEVGHVVIFGGGRVGLPLARRLEAVADIRATVMERDAERARYVAERLP
;
A
#
# COMPACT_ATOMS: atom_id res chain seq x y z
N MET A 1 12.13 -20.77 0.74
CA MET A 1 10.79 -20.29 1.17
C MET A 1 10.85 -19.21 2.24
N ALA A 2 11.75 -19.29 3.23
CA ALA A 2 11.86 -18.27 4.29
C ALA A 2 11.88 -16.80 3.81
N PRO A 3 12.60 -16.43 2.72
CA PRO A 3 12.58 -15.05 2.23
C PRO A 3 11.20 -14.57 1.76
N LEU A 4 10.45 -15.43 1.05
CA LEU A 4 9.09 -15.10 0.61
C LEU A 4 8.12 -14.99 1.78
N ARG A 5 8.26 -15.84 2.80
CA ARG A 5 7.39 -15.79 4.00
C ARG A 5 7.67 -14.56 4.88
N ALA A 6 8.92 -14.12 4.94
CA ALA A 6 9.32 -12.96 5.74
C ALA A 6 9.04 -11.61 5.07
N ASP A 7 8.79 -11.60 3.76
CA ASP A 7 8.56 -10.37 3.01
C ASP A 7 7.14 -9.83 3.23
N VAL A 8 7.01 -8.86 4.13
CA VAL A 8 5.75 -8.18 4.46
C VAL A 8 5.69 -6.73 3.94
N VAL A 9 6.71 -6.32 3.19
CA VAL A 9 6.88 -4.92 2.75
C VAL A 9 6.77 -4.79 1.23
N SER A 10 7.10 -5.85 0.49
CA SER A 10 7.05 -5.84 -0.97
C SER A 10 5.63 -6.00 -1.51
N GLY A 11 5.34 -5.27 -2.58
CA GLY A 11 4.12 -5.45 -3.36
C GLY A 11 4.16 -6.67 -4.30
N ALA A 12 3.00 -7.00 -4.87
CA ALA A 12 2.76 -8.21 -5.67
C ALA A 12 3.74 -8.43 -6.83
N ALA A 13 4.20 -7.36 -7.49
CA ALA A 13 5.17 -7.48 -8.59
C ALA A 13 6.55 -7.96 -8.12
N VAL A 14 7.02 -7.48 -6.96
CA VAL A 14 8.31 -7.90 -6.40
C VAL A 14 8.22 -9.33 -5.88
N VAL A 15 7.15 -9.65 -5.13
CA VAL A 15 6.88 -11.02 -4.65
C VAL A 15 6.78 -12.00 -5.81
N GLY A 16 6.05 -11.64 -6.88
CA GLY A 16 5.89 -12.45 -8.09
C GLY A 16 7.21 -12.75 -8.80
N ARG A 17 8.12 -11.77 -8.91
CA ARG A 17 9.45 -12.00 -9.52
C ARG A 17 10.34 -12.89 -8.65
N THR A 18 10.37 -12.66 -7.34
CA THR A 18 11.12 -13.49 -6.40
C THR A 18 10.63 -14.94 -6.41
N ALA A 19 9.32 -15.13 -6.50
CA ALA A 19 8.68 -16.43 -6.66
C ALA A 19 9.04 -17.09 -8.00
N ALA A 20 8.98 -16.35 -9.11
CA ALA A 20 9.36 -16.84 -10.42
C ALA A 20 10.83 -17.31 -10.45
N ASP A 21 11.74 -16.55 -9.83
CA ASP A 21 13.15 -16.95 -9.69
C ASP A 21 13.34 -18.22 -8.88
N LEU A 22 12.56 -18.38 -7.81
CA LEU A 22 12.57 -19.59 -7.01
C LEU A 22 12.09 -20.79 -7.82
N VAL A 23 10.95 -20.68 -8.50
CA VAL A 23 10.35 -21.75 -9.30
C VAL A 23 11.25 -22.10 -10.49
N ARG A 24 11.83 -21.11 -11.18
CA ARG A 24 12.79 -21.33 -12.27
C ARG A 24 13.98 -22.17 -11.83
N ARG A 25 14.58 -21.84 -10.68
CA ARG A 25 15.68 -22.64 -10.11
C ARG A 25 15.23 -24.03 -9.70
N ALA A 26 14.03 -24.15 -9.13
CA ALA A 26 13.46 -25.41 -8.68
C ALA A 26 13.18 -26.36 -9.86
N ALA A 27 12.63 -25.84 -10.97
CA ALA A 27 12.39 -26.61 -12.18
C ALA A 27 13.65 -27.31 -12.68
N VAL A 28 14.82 -26.66 -12.57
CA VAL A 28 16.09 -27.23 -13.01
C VAL A 28 16.73 -28.15 -11.95
N ARG A 29 16.58 -27.86 -10.66
CA ARG A 29 17.39 -28.48 -9.59
C ARG A 29 16.65 -29.49 -8.72
N LEU A 30 15.32 -29.51 -8.72
CA LEU A 30 14.56 -30.46 -7.91
C LEU A 30 14.89 -31.90 -8.32
N PRO A 31 15.17 -32.81 -7.39
CA PRO A 31 15.27 -34.23 -7.70
C PRO A 31 13.96 -34.73 -8.31
N ALA A 32 14.05 -35.40 -9.47
CA ALA A 32 12.93 -36.03 -10.15
C ALA A 32 13.48 -37.09 -11.11
N SER A 33 12.81 -38.23 -11.20
CA SER A 33 13.12 -39.34 -12.11
C SER A 33 12.45 -39.17 -13.48
N ASP A 34 11.28 -38.52 -13.52
CA ASP A 34 10.52 -38.26 -14.74
C ASP A 34 9.76 -36.92 -14.68
N ALA A 35 9.09 -36.56 -15.79
CA ALA A 35 8.31 -35.33 -15.90
C ALA A 35 7.11 -35.29 -14.94
N ALA A 36 6.50 -36.45 -14.63
CA ALA A 36 5.35 -36.53 -13.74
C ALA A 36 5.76 -36.26 -12.28
N GLU A 37 6.91 -36.79 -11.86
CA GLU A 37 7.51 -36.51 -10.55
C GLU A 37 7.94 -35.05 -10.44
N LEU A 38 8.58 -34.49 -11.47
CA LEU A 38 8.92 -33.07 -11.50
C LEU A 38 7.68 -32.18 -11.31
N ARG A 39 6.57 -32.50 -12.01
CA ARG A 39 5.30 -31.77 -11.87
C ARG A 39 4.75 -31.86 -10.45
N ARG A 40 4.81 -33.03 -9.81
CA ARG A 40 4.38 -33.21 -8.41
C ARG A 40 5.22 -32.37 -7.45
N GLU A 41 6.55 -32.39 -7.59
CA GLU A 41 7.47 -31.62 -6.74
C GLU A 41 7.29 -30.11 -6.90
N LEU A 42 7.13 -29.64 -8.14
CA LEU A 42 6.79 -28.24 -8.42
C LEU A 42 5.41 -27.86 -7.87
N GLY A 43 4.44 -28.77 -7.90
CA GLY A 43 3.13 -28.58 -7.29
C GLY A 43 3.20 -28.43 -5.77
N ALA A 44 3.98 -29.28 -5.11
CA ALA A 44 4.23 -29.18 -3.67
C ALA A 44 4.94 -27.88 -3.29
N LEU A 45 5.89 -27.41 -4.12
CA LEU A 45 6.51 -26.10 -3.96
C LEU A 45 5.50 -24.95 -4.15
N ALA A 46 4.63 -25.05 -5.15
CA ALA A 46 3.61 -24.05 -5.43
C ALA A 46 2.63 -23.87 -4.27
N VAL A 47 2.19 -24.97 -3.64
CA VAL A 47 1.35 -24.91 -2.43
C VAL A 47 2.07 -24.14 -1.32
N LYS A 48 3.32 -24.50 -1.00
CA LYS A 48 4.12 -23.81 0.03
C LYS A 48 4.31 -22.33 -0.26
N MET A 49 4.43 -21.97 -1.54
CA MET A 49 4.59 -20.59 -2.00
C MET A 49 3.30 -19.78 -1.82
N VAL A 50 2.14 -20.33 -2.20
CA VAL A 50 0.83 -19.69 -2.01
C VAL A 50 0.50 -19.55 -0.54
N GLU A 51 0.77 -20.57 0.28
CA GLU A 51 0.59 -20.50 1.74
C GLU A 51 1.51 -19.46 2.41
N ALA A 52 2.70 -19.24 1.87
CA ALA A 52 3.62 -18.23 2.40
C ALA A 52 3.12 -16.80 2.15
N GLN A 53 2.29 -16.58 1.12
CA GLN A 53 1.85 -15.27 0.64
C GLN A 53 0.40 -15.35 0.10
N PRO A 54 -0.60 -15.65 0.96
CA PRO A 54 -1.95 -16.02 0.51
C PRO A 54 -2.72 -14.88 -0.17
N ALA A 55 -2.36 -13.63 0.10
CA ALA A 55 -2.98 -12.45 -0.53
C ALA A 55 -2.45 -12.17 -1.95
N MET A 56 -1.42 -12.90 -2.43
CA MET A 56 -0.71 -12.59 -3.67
C MET A 56 -1.21 -13.42 -4.85
N ALA A 57 -2.28 -12.95 -5.51
CA ALA A 57 -2.86 -13.58 -6.70
C ALA A 57 -1.86 -13.97 -7.82
N PRO A 58 -0.76 -13.21 -8.08
CA PRO A 58 0.22 -13.60 -9.10
C PRO A 58 0.88 -14.96 -8.83
N LEU A 59 0.97 -15.42 -7.58
CA LEU A 59 1.59 -16.71 -7.24
C LEU A 59 0.79 -17.90 -7.75
N VAL A 60 -0.54 -17.78 -7.74
CA VAL A 60 -1.44 -18.79 -8.30
C VAL A 60 -1.29 -18.87 -9.82
N SER A 61 -1.16 -17.71 -10.48
CA SER A 61 -0.94 -17.65 -11.93
C SER A 61 0.41 -18.27 -12.32
N LEU A 62 1.49 -17.91 -11.63
CA LEU A 62 2.81 -18.52 -11.83
C LEU A 62 2.77 -20.04 -11.67
N ALA A 63 2.13 -20.53 -10.59
CA ALA A 63 2.01 -21.95 -10.34
C ALA A 63 1.28 -22.68 -11.48
N ARG A 64 0.13 -22.16 -11.91
CA ARG A 64 -0.63 -22.69 -13.05
C ARG A 64 0.25 -22.73 -14.30
N ASP A 65 0.81 -21.60 -14.69
CA ASP A 65 1.53 -21.46 -15.97
C ASP A 65 2.74 -22.41 -16.04
N VAL A 66 3.45 -22.60 -14.92
CA VAL A 66 4.58 -23.54 -14.84
C VAL A 66 4.14 -25.00 -14.87
N LEU A 67 3.12 -25.36 -14.09
CA LEU A 67 2.63 -26.75 -14.06
C LEU A 67 2.04 -27.18 -15.41
N GLU A 68 1.32 -26.27 -16.07
CA GLU A 68 0.75 -26.47 -17.40
C GLU A 68 1.84 -26.59 -18.47
N ALA A 69 2.92 -25.79 -18.38
CA ALA A 69 4.06 -25.90 -19.29
C ALA A 69 4.80 -27.23 -19.15
N VAL A 70 5.00 -27.71 -17.92
CA VAL A 70 5.61 -29.03 -17.66
C VAL A 70 4.73 -30.16 -18.19
N GLU A 71 3.42 -30.06 -18.03
CA GLU A 71 2.45 -31.07 -18.48
C GLU A 71 2.33 -31.14 -20.01
N ARG A 72 2.52 -30.01 -20.71
CA ARG A 72 2.49 -29.94 -22.18
C ARG A 72 3.84 -30.20 -22.85
N ALA A 73 4.91 -30.40 -22.08
CA ALA A 73 6.23 -30.64 -22.64
C ALA A 73 6.22 -31.93 -23.49
N PRO A 74 6.86 -31.95 -24.68
CA PRO A 74 6.93 -33.14 -25.52
C PRO A 74 7.50 -34.35 -24.76
N ALA A 75 6.80 -35.47 -24.81
CA ALA A 75 7.16 -36.67 -24.05
C ALA A 75 8.49 -37.27 -24.52
N GLU A 76 8.84 -37.10 -25.80
CA GLU A 76 10.08 -37.58 -26.40
C GLU A 76 11.32 -36.95 -25.77
N GLY A 77 11.19 -35.73 -25.26
CA GLY A 77 12.26 -35.00 -24.60
C GLY A 77 12.44 -35.35 -23.11
N GLY A 78 11.56 -36.19 -22.56
CA GLY A 78 11.63 -36.70 -21.19
C GLY A 78 11.74 -35.61 -20.12
N LEU A 79 12.50 -35.92 -19.06
CA LEU A 79 12.69 -35.01 -17.92
C LEU A 79 13.36 -33.70 -18.33
N ASP A 80 14.36 -33.73 -19.22
CA ASP A 80 15.12 -32.53 -19.59
C ASP A 80 14.25 -31.50 -20.30
N GLU A 81 13.34 -31.95 -21.17
CA GLU A 81 12.39 -31.07 -21.84
C GLU A 81 11.38 -30.49 -20.85
N ALA A 82 10.86 -31.30 -19.93
CA ALA A 82 9.99 -30.84 -18.85
C ALA A 82 10.67 -29.77 -17.96
N ARG A 83 11.96 -29.95 -17.63
CA ARG A 83 12.75 -28.95 -16.88
C ARG A 83 12.90 -27.65 -17.66
N ARG A 84 13.22 -27.73 -18.95
CA ARG A 84 13.31 -26.55 -19.83
C ARG A 84 11.98 -25.81 -19.92
N ALA A 85 10.88 -26.53 -20.14
CA ALA A 85 9.54 -25.95 -20.23
C ALA A 85 9.14 -25.22 -18.94
N GLY A 86 9.30 -25.87 -17.78
CA GLY A 86 8.99 -25.24 -16.49
C GLY A 86 9.86 -24.02 -16.17
N ALA A 87 11.16 -24.09 -16.46
CA ALA A 87 12.07 -22.95 -16.27
C ALA A 87 11.76 -21.79 -17.22
N HIS A 88 11.45 -22.08 -18.48
CA HIS A 88 11.07 -21.08 -19.47
C HIS A 88 9.75 -20.39 -19.10
N ALA A 89 8.74 -21.16 -18.65
CA ALA A 89 7.46 -20.59 -18.21
C ALA A 89 7.63 -19.66 -17.00
N ALA A 90 8.46 -20.03 -16.03
CA ALA A 90 8.76 -19.17 -14.88
C ALA A 90 9.48 -17.88 -15.31
N GLU A 91 10.41 -17.97 -16.25
CA GLU A 91 11.11 -16.80 -16.80
C GLU A 91 10.17 -15.89 -17.58
N ALA A 92 9.36 -16.43 -18.49
CA ALA A 92 8.38 -15.68 -19.26
C ALA A 92 7.37 -14.96 -18.35
N PHE A 93 6.93 -15.60 -17.26
CA PHE A 93 6.10 -14.96 -16.25
C PHE A 93 6.80 -13.76 -15.60
N ARG A 94 8.09 -13.92 -15.24
CA ARG A 94 8.90 -12.85 -14.63
C ARG A 94 9.01 -11.64 -15.56
N GLU A 95 9.35 -11.88 -16.83
CA GLU A 95 9.46 -10.84 -17.86
C GLU A 95 8.12 -10.13 -18.09
N GLU A 96 7.02 -10.89 -18.15
CA GLU A 96 5.70 -10.31 -18.35
C GLU A 96 5.23 -9.46 -17.15
N VAL A 97 5.58 -9.85 -15.91
CA VAL A 97 5.33 -9.00 -14.73
C VAL A 97 6.06 -7.65 -14.86
N GLU A 98 7.31 -7.64 -15.30
CA GLU A 98 8.07 -6.40 -15.52
C GLU A 98 7.52 -5.58 -16.68
N ALA A 99 7.22 -6.22 -17.80
CA ALA A 99 6.70 -5.56 -18.98
C ALA A 99 5.33 -4.92 -18.68
N ARG A 100 4.44 -5.61 -17.94
CA ARG A 100 3.18 -5.06 -17.44
C ARG A 100 3.40 -3.84 -16.56
N ALA A 101 4.30 -3.91 -15.58
CA ALA A 101 4.59 -2.79 -14.70
C ALA A 101 5.07 -1.56 -15.48
N ARG A 102 5.96 -1.73 -16.47
CA ARG A 102 6.42 -0.65 -17.36
C ARG A 102 5.29 -0.07 -18.20
N ARG A 103 4.43 -0.92 -18.78
CA ARG A 103 3.27 -0.48 -19.59
C ARG A 103 2.30 0.35 -18.74
N VAL A 104 2.02 -0.07 -17.50
CA VAL A 104 1.16 0.66 -16.57
C VAL A 104 1.79 1.99 -16.18
N ALA A 105 3.08 2.00 -15.83
CA ALA A 105 3.80 3.24 -15.49
C ALA A 105 3.72 4.27 -16.62
N LYS A 106 3.99 3.86 -17.87
CA LYS A 106 3.89 4.72 -19.05
C LYS A 106 2.49 5.28 -19.27
N ARG A 107 1.45 4.46 -19.07
CA ARG A 107 0.05 4.91 -19.19
C ARG A 107 -0.30 5.89 -18.07
N ALA A 108 0.10 5.60 -16.84
CA ALA A 108 -0.15 6.48 -15.70
C ALA A 108 0.58 7.83 -15.83
N ALA A 109 1.84 7.82 -16.30
CA ALA A 109 2.61 9.04 -16.55
C ALA A 109 1.87 9.99 -17.52
N ARG A 110 1.24 9.46 -18.57
CA ARG A 110 0.45 10.27 -19.54
C ARG A 110 -0.77 10.97 -18.93
N LEU A 111 -1.24 10.54 -17.76
CA LEU A 111 -2.36 11.18 -17.06
C LEU A 111 -1.93 12.39 -16.21
N LEU A 112 -0.63 12.53 -15.98
CA LEU A 112 -0.05 13.65 -15.24
C LEU A 112 0.16 14.83 -16.19
N PRO A 113 -0.32 16.05 -15.90
CA PRO A 113 0.05 17.26 -16.64
C PRO A 113 1.53 17.63 -16.43
N ASP A 114 2.07 18.46 -17.32
CA ASP A 114 3.41 19.02 -17.14
C ASP A 114 3.43 19.99 -15.94
N GLY A 115 4.51 19.99 -15.17
CA GLY A 115 4.68 20.84 -13.98
C GLY A 115 3.80 20.49 -12.78
N CYS A 116 3.01 19.42 -12.87
CA CYS A 116 1.97 19.12 -11.88
C CYS A 116 2.55 18.64 -10.54
N THR A 117 1.80 18.90 -9.47
CA THR A 117 2.06 18.40 -8.13
C THR A 117 1.17 17.20 -7.87
N VAL A 118 1.79 16.07 -7.50
CA VAL A 118 1.12 14.80 -7.23
C VAL A 118 1.15 14.48 -5.74
N LEU A 119 0.01 14.19 -5.15
CA LEU A 119 -0.10 13.64 -3.79
C LEU A 119 -0.16 12.11 -3.83
N THR A 120 0.67 11.45 -3.03
CA THR A 120 0.69 9.99 -2.85
C THR A 120 0.78 9.62 -1.37
N LEU A 121 0.40 8.39 -1.05
CA LEU A 121 0.47 7.79 0.28
C LEU A 121 1.26 6.49 0.23
N SER A 122 2.14 6.26 1.22
CA SER A 122 2.96 5.05 1.34
C SER A 122 3.93 4.86 0.16
N SER A 123 4.34 3.62 -0.09
CA SER A 123 5.29 3.23 -1.14
C SER A 123 4.67 2.24 -2.11
N SER A 124 4.42 2.69 -3.34
CA SER A 124 4.00 1.83 -4.44
C SER A 124 5.03 1.86 -5.56
N SER A 125 5.50 0.67 -5.95
CA SER A 125 6.47 0.53 -7.05
C SER A 125 5.90 1.02 -8.39
N THR A 126 4.60 0.80 -8.63
CA THR A 126 3.91 1.28 -9.84
C THR A 126 3.78 2.80 -9.86
N VAL A 127 3.38 3.40 -8.74
CA VAL A 127 3.30 4.87 -8.59
C VAL A 127 4.69 5.48 -8.78
N ARG A 128 5.72 4.90 -8.15
CA ARG A 128 7.10 5.36 -8.30
C ARG A 128 7.57 5.32 -9.74
N ALA A 129 7.32 4.21 -10.43
CA ALA A 129 7.70 4.05 -11.84
C ALA A 129 6.99 5.08 -12.73
N ALA A 130 5.71 5.38 -12.46
CA ALA A 130 4.96 6.40 -13.21
C ALA A 130 5.51 7.82 -12.97
N LEU A 131 5.87 8.14 -11.72
CA LEU A 131 6.46 9.44 -11.37
C LEU A 131 7.85 9.62 -11.97
N VAL A 132 8.67 8.55 -11.96
CA VAL A 132 10.00 8.54 -12.61
C VAL A 132 9.88 8.69 -14.13
N GLU A 133 8.94 7.99 -14.76
CA GLU A 133 8.66 8.15 -16.20
C GLU A 133 8.21 9.57 -16.55
N ALA A 134 7.57 10.29 -15.61
CA ALA A 134 7.13 11.67 -15.79
C ALA A 134 8.14 12.73 -15.28
N ALA A 135 9.34 12.34 -14.84
CA ALA A 135 10.30 13.25 -14.20
C ALA A 135 10.68 14.44 -15.09
N ASP A 136 10.96 14.18 -16.38
CA ASP A 136 11.37 15.21 -17.35
C ASP A 136 10.26 16.24 -17.65
N ARG A 137 9.05 16.00 -17.17
CA ARG A 137 7.88 16.88 -17.33
C ARG A 137 7.72 17.84 -16.15
N GLY A 138 8.69 17.89 -15.23
CA GLY A 138 8.69 18.80 -14.10
C GLY A 138 7.70 18.45 -12.99
N VAL A 139 7.37 17.17 -12.84
CA VAL A 139 6.46 16.70 -11.77
C VAL A 139 7.08 16.96 -10.39
N ARG A 140 6.25 17.41 -9.45
CA ARG A 140 6.57 17.55 -8.02
C ARG A 140 5.71 16.58 -7.22
N VAL A 141 6.19 16.12 -6.07
CA VAL A 141 5.47 15.11 -5.28
C VAL A 141 5.29 15.55 -3.83
N VAL A 142 4.09 15.42 -3.31
CA VAL A 142 3.80 15.39 -1.89
C VAL A 142 3.61 13.93 -1.49
N CYS A 143 4.46 13.42 -0.62
CA CYS A 143 4.43 12.04 -0.18
C CYS A 143 4.04 11.98 1.29
N LEU A 144 2.89 11.36 1.58
CA LEU A 144 2.49 11.06 2.96
C LEU A 144 3.27 9.85 3.48
N GLU A 145 3.68 9.90 4.74
CA GLU A 145 4.60 8.94 5.35
C GLU A 145 4.06 7.50 5.42
N GLY A 146 2.75 7.29 5.56
CA GLY A 146 2.12 5.96 5.56
C GLY A 146 2.33 5.18 6.85
N ARG A 147 1.90 5.73 8.00
CA ARG A 147 1.93 5.05 9.31
C ARG A 147 1.13 3.73 9.27
N PRO A 148 1.49 2.74 10.10
CA PRO A 148 2.55 2.77 11.11
C PRO A 148 3.95 2.49 10.56
N MET A 149 4.06 1.80 9.41
CA MET A 149 5.35 1.32 8.88
C MET A 149 6.17 2.42 8.20
N SER A 150 5.55 3.57 7.90
CA SER A 150 6.22 4.77 7.40
C SER A 150 6.93 4.57 6.05
N GLU A 151 6.41 3.70 5.18
CA GLU A 151 7.07 3.37 3.90
C GLU A 151 7.20 4.56 2.95
N GLY A 152 6.37 5.59 3.11
CA GLY A 152 6.43 6.84 2.35
C GLY A 152 7.77 7.56 2.50
N GLN A 153 8.50 7.36 3.60
CA GLN A 153 9.85 7.89 3.77
C GLN A 153 10.82 7.30 2.73
N GLY A 154 10.76 5.98 2.52
CA GLY A 154 11.56 5.29 1.50
C GLY A 154 11.17 5.68 0.08
N MET A 155 9.87 5.89 -0.17
CA MET A 155 9.35 6.41 -1.43
C MET A 155 9.89 7.82 -1.72
N ALA A 156 9.77 8.73 -0.77
CA ALA A 156 10.26 10.10 -0.88
C ALA A 156 11.77 10.15 -1.15
N ALA A 157 12.55 9.37 -0.40
CA ALA A 157 13.99 9.28 -0.62
C ALA A 157 14.35 8.72 -2.01
N ALA A 158 13.60 7.74 -2.51
CA ALA A 158 13.82 7.17 -3.84
C ALA A 158 13.51 8.16 -4.97
N LEU A 159 12.41 8.91 -4.84
CA LEU A 159 12.03 9.96 -5.80
C LEU A 159 13.03 11.14 -5.78
N ALA A 160 13.47 11.57 -4.59
CA ALA A 160 14.49 12.60 -4.46
C ALA A 160 15.82 12.19 -5.12
N ARG A 161 16.25 10.93 -4.96
CA ARG A 161 17.42 10.39 -5.67
C ARG A 161 17.25 10.36 -7.19
N ALA A 162 16.01 10.27 -7.68
CA ALA A 162 15.68 10.33 -9.10
C ALA A 162 15.57 11.78 -9.62
N GLY A 163 15.90 12.80 -8.82
CA GLY A 163 15.85 14.20 -9.22
C GLY A 163 14.46 14.84 -9.16
N ILE A 164 13.46 14.13 -8.62
CA ILE A 164 12.09 14.65 -8.49
C ILE A 164 11.98 15.45 -7.18
N PRO A 165 11.49 16.69 -7.19
CA PRO A 165 11.23 17.45 -5.97
C PRO A 165 10.13 16.78 -5.13
N VAL A 166 10.43 16.50 -3.86
CA VAL A 166 9.50 15.82 -2.94
C VAL A 166 9.34 16.59 -1.64
N LEU A 167 8.09 16.80 -1.22
CA LEU A 167 7.71 17.15 0.14
C LEU A 167 7.23 15.88 0.87
N LEU A 168 7.95 15.46 1.90
CA LEU A 168 7.49 14.41 2.81
C LEU A 168 6.63 15.04 3.91
N ALA A 169 5.44 14.48 4.16
CA ALA A 169 4.51 14.98 5.17
C ALA A 169 3.88 13.85 5.99
N VAL A 170 3.39 14.20 7.18
CA VAL A 170 2.63 13.28 8.04
C VAL A 170 1.25 13.00 7.47
N ASP A 171 0.70 11.81 7.72
CA ASP A 171 -0.60 11.41 7.17
C ASP A 171 -1.75 12.36 7.58
N ALA A 172 -1.68 12.91 8.79
CA ALA A 172 -2.67 13.86 9.32
C ALA A 172 -2.73 15.18 8.53
N ALA A 173 -1.67 15.54 7.81
CA ALA A 173 -1.63 16.74 6.98
C ALA A 173 -2.36 16.58 5.64
N ALA A 174 -2.84 15.37 5.31
CA ALA A 174 -3.49 15.08 4.03
C ALA A 174 -4.62 16.06 3.70
N TRP A 175 -5.45 16.42 4.69
CA TRP A 175 -6.57 17.34 4.49
C TRP A 175 -6.12 18.75 4.08
N CYS A 176 -5.05 19.27 4.69
CA CYS A 176 -4.54 20.60 4.36
C CYS A 176 -3.75 20.62 3.04
N LEU A 177 -3.13 19.49 2.68
CA LEU A 177 -2.26 19.40 1.50
C LEU A 177 -3.03 19.02 0.24
N ALA A 178 -4.10 18.23 0.34
CA ALA A 178 -4.84 17.73 -0.81
C ALA A 178 -5.45 18.83 -1.71
N PRO A 179 -5.99 19.96 -1.17
CA PRO A 179 -6.48 21.05 -2.02
C PRO A 179 -5.40 21.74 -2.86
N GLY A 180 -4.13 21.64 -2.46
CA GLY A 180 -3.00 22.29 -3.11
C GLY A 180 -2.31 21.44 -4.19
N VAL A 181 -2.83 20.26 -4.54
CA VAL A 181 -2.23 19.37 -5.54
C VAL A 181 -3.10 19.20 -6.78
N ASP A 182 -2.47 18.88 -7.91
CA ASP A 182 -3.17 18.72 -9.19
C ASP A 182 -3.74 17.31 -9.37
N ARG A 183 -3.08 16.30 -8.79
CA ARG A 183 -3.43 14.89 -8.93
C ARG A 183 -3.16 14.13 -7.64
N VAL A 184 -4.02 13.15 -7.35
CA VAL A 184 -3.75 12.11 -6.36
C VAL A 184 -3.41 10.82 -7.10
N LEU A 185 -2.25 10.23 -6.83
CA LEU A 185 -1.81 8.98 -7.45
C LEU A 185 -1.58 7.94 -6.36
N LEU A 186 -2.26 6.80 -6.47
CA LEU A 186 -2.28 5.76 -5.45
C LEU A 186 -2.00 4.38 -6.03
N GLY A 187 -1.43 3.53 -5.20
CA GLY A 187 -1.40 2.08 -5.44
C GLY A 187 -2.73 1.42 -5.09
N ALA A 188 -2.76 0.11 -5.31
CA ALA A 188 -3.79 -0.77 -4.79
C ALA A 188 -3.15 -2.14 -4.52
N ASP A 189 -3.53 -2.77 -3.41
CA ASP A 189 -3.16 -4.13 -3.08
C ASP A 189 -4.11 -5.12 -3.76
N SER A 190 -5.40 -4.78 -3.86
CA SER A 190 -6.38 -5.50 -4.68
C SER A 190 -7.51 -4.61 -5.17
N VAL A 191 -8.11 -5.01 -6.30
CA VAL A 191 -9.30 -4.37 -6.88
C VAL A 191 -10.28 -5.49 -7.21
N GLY A 192 -11.52 -5.39 -6.73
CA GLY A 192 -12.57 -6.35 -7.02
C GLY A 192 -13.95 -5.72 -6.92
N ASP A 193 -15.00 -6.55 -6.97
CA ASP A 193 -16.39 -6.08 -7.07
C ASP A 193 -16.84 -5.18 -5.92
N ARG A 194 -16.21 -5.35 -4.74
CA ARG A 194 -16.50 -4.57 -3.53
C ARG A 194 -15.65 -3.30 -3.40
N GLY A 195 -14.80 -3.00 -4.38
CA GLY A 195 -13.97 -1.81 -4.42
C GLY A 195 -12.46 -2.10 -4.37
N VAL A 196 -11.72 -1.14 -3.82
CA VAL A 196 -10.26 -1.13 -3.80
C VAL A 196 -9.75 -1.36 -2.39
N VAL A 197 -8.82 -2.30 -2.23
CA VAL A 197 -8.02 -2.48 -1.01
C VAL A 197 -6.66 -1.84 -1.25
N ASN A 198 -6.23 -0.99 -0.34
CA ASN A 198 -4.91 -0.36 -0.33
C ASN A 198 -4.51 -0.06 1.12
N LYS A 199 -3.30 0.48 1.30
CA LYS A 199 -2.79 0.98 2.58
C LYS A 199 -3.83 1.76 3.41
N ILE A 200 -3.83 1.52 4.72
CA ILE A 200 -4.57 2.34 5.70
C ILE A 200 -4.33 3.84 5.47
N GLY A 201 -5.38 4.65 5.62
CA GLY A 201 -5.34 6.09 5.30
C GLY A 201 -5.72 6.44 3.87
N THR A 202 -5.73 5.48 2.93
CA THR A 202 -6.11 5.74 1.52
C THR A 202 -7.52 6.29 1.39
N ALA A 203 -8.50 5.71 2.08
CA ALA A 203 -9.89 6.16 2.03
C ALA A 203 -10.04 7.61 2.54
N VAL A 204 -9.32 7.94 3.64
CA VAL A 204 -9.29 9.28 4.23
C VAL A 204 -8.66 10.28 3.26
N LEU A 205 -7.53 9.93 2.63
CA LEU A 205 -6.89 10.76 1.62
C LEU A 205 -7.82 11.02 0.42
N VAL A 206 -8.47 9.98 -0.11
CA VAL A 206 -9.39 10.14 -1.25
C VAL A 206 -10.57 11.04 -0.89
N ALA A 207 -11.13 10.88 0.31
CA ALA A 207 -12.24 11.71 0.76
C ALA A 207 -11.78 13.17 1.04
N ALA A 208 -10.56 13.36 1.55
CA ALA A 208 -9.92 14.66 1.71
C ALA A 208 -9.72 15.40 0.38
N ALA A 209 -9.19 14.70 -0.63
CA ALA A 209 -8.99 15.26 -1.97
C ALA A 209 -10.29 15.58 -2.71
N ARG A 210 -11.43 15.03 -2.28
CA ARG A 210 -12.76 15.35 -2.81
C ARG A 210 -13.50 16.40 -1.98
N GLU A 211 -12.83 16.99 -0.97
CA GLU A 211 -13.41 17.90 0.02
C GLU A 211 -14.68 17.33 0.70
N ASN A 212 -14.80 16.01 0.77
CA ASN A 212 -15.99 15.34 1.27
C ASN A 212 -15.80 14.94 2.74
N ILE A 213 -15.88 15.94 3.62
CA ILE A 213 -15.63 15.75 5.05
C ILE A 213 -16.64 14.80 5.70
N ASP A 214 -17.89 14.78 5.22
CA ASP A 214 -18.93 13.87 5.72
C ASP A 214 -18.59 12.40 5.45
N LYS A 215 -17.96 12.08 4.31
CA LYS A 215 -17.46 10.72 4.06
C LYS A 215 -16.23 10.37 4.89
N VAL A 216 -15.33 11.33 5.15
CA VAL A 216 -14.20 11.11 6.07
C VAL A 216 -14.74 10.82 7.47
N ALA A 217 -15.63 11.70 7.95
CA ALA A 217 -16.28 11.56 9.25
C ALA A 217 -17.07 10.25 9.32
N GLY A 218 -17.84 9.88 8.31
CA GLY A 218 -18.57 8.61 8.26
C GLY A 218 -17.66 7.37 8.25
N TYR A 219 -16.52 7.41 7.54
CA TYR A 219 -15.55 6.32 7.54
C TYR A 219 -14.90 6.13 8.93
N LEU A 220 -14.51 7.24 9.56
CA LEU A 220 -13.93 7.24 10.90
C LEU A 220 -14.96 6.88 11.98
N ALA A 221 -16.14 7.50 11.94
CA ALA A 221 -17.23 7.33 12.91
C ALA A 221 -17.87 5.95 12.83
N GLY A 222 -17.97 5.33 11.65
CA GLY A 222 -18.54 3.99 11.49
C GLY A 222 -17.77 2.89 12.24
N HIS A 223 -16.55 3.19 12.71
CA HIS A 223 -15.71 2.27 13.50
C HIS A 223 -15.23 2.88 14.82
N ALA A 224 -15.58 4.14 15.11
CA ALA A 224 -15.19 4.81 16.34
C ALA A 224 -16.33 4.69 17.36
N ALA A 225 -15.99 4.32 18.60
CA ALA A 225 -16.91 4.51 19.70
C ALA A 225 -17.12 6.02 19.90
N GLU A 226 -18.36 6.42 20.12
CA GLU A 226 -18.67 7.80 20.48
C GLU A 226 -17.97 8.15 21.80
N VAL A 227 -17.15 9.20 21.78
CA VAL A 227 -16.47 9.69 22.98
C VAL A 227 -17.39 10.68 23.68
N GLY A 228 -18.28 10.17 24.53
CA GLY A 228 -19.21 11.01 25.30
C GLY A 228 -18.56 11.78 26.45
N HIS A 229 -17.30 11.50 26.81
CA HIS A 229 -16.62 12.16 27.93
C HIS A 229 -15.14 12.44 27.64
N VAL A 230 -14.73 13.70 27.77
CA VAL A 230 -13.35 14.17 27.58
C VAL A 230 -12.85 14.82 28.86
N VAL A 231 -11.65 14.45 29.31
CA VAL A 231 -10.97 15.08 30.45
C VAL A 231 -9.87 16.02 29.94
N ILE A 232 -9.91 17.28 30.38
CA ILE A 232 -8.96 18.33 30.01
C ILE A 232 -8.19 18.75 31.25
N PHE A 233 -6.86 18.70 31.19
CA PHE A 233 -6.01 19.17 32.28
C PHE A 233 -5.61 20.63 32.07
N GLY A 234 -5.97 21.48 33.02
CA GLY A 234 -5.69 22.92 33.05
C GLY A 234 -6.83 23.76 32.46
N GLY A 235 -7.52 24.53 33.30
CA GLY A 235 -8.66 25.39 32.94
C GLY A 235 -8.31 26.84 32.59
N GLY A 236 -7.06 27.08 32.19
CA GLY A 236 -6.59 28.41 31.79
C GLY A 236 -7.14 28.90 30.44
N ARG A 237 -6.36 29.74 29.75
CA ARG A 237 -6.74 30.38 28.48
C ARG A 237 -7.03 29.41 27.33
N VAL A 238 -6.68 28.13 27.49
CA VAL A 238 -6.86 27.09 26.46
C VAL A 238 -7.91 26.08 26.89
N GLY A 239 -7.78 25.48 28.07
CA GLY A 239 -8.63 24.35 28.46
C GLY A 239 -10.10 24.70 28.70
N LEU A 240 -10.41 25.85 29.31
CA LEU A 240 -11.81 26.26 29.49
C LEU A 240 -12.49 26.60 28.15
N PRO A 241 -11.89 27.39 27.23
CA PRO A 241 -12.44 27.58 25.90
C PRO A 241 -12.59 26.28 25.10
N LEU A 242 -11.63 25.36 25.20
CA LEU A 242 -11.69 24.05 24.55
C LEU A 242 -12.86 23.21 25.08
N ALA A 243 -13.00 23.11 26.41
CA ALA A 243 -14.10 22.40 27.06
C ALA A 243 -15.45 22.89 26.55
N ARG A 244 -15.69 24.21 26.61
CA ARG A 244 -16.93 24.83 26.13
C ARG A 244 -17.19 24.55 24.66
N ARG A 245 -16.14 24.55 23.83
CA ARG A 245 -16.30 24.33 22.40
C ARG A 245 -16.61 22.87 22.08
N LEU A 246 -16.06 21.93 22.83
CA LEU A 246 -16.38 20.50 22.71
C LEU A 246 -17.83 20.21 23.12
N GLU A 247 -18.29 20.75 24.25
CA GLU A 247 -19.68 20.58 24.71
C GLU A 247 -20.70 21.29 23.81
N ALA A 248 -20.29 22.33 23.07
CA ALA A 248 -21.17 23.07 22.17
C ALA A 248 -21.31 22.44 20.77
N VAL A 249 -20.38 21.58 20.35
CA VAL A 249 -20.35 21.05 18.96
C VAL A 249 -20.68 19.56 18.86
N ALA A 250 -20.78 18.85 19.99
CA ALA A 250 -21.10 17.43 20.03
C ALA A 250 -21.72 17.05 21.39
N ASP A 251 -22.34 15.86 21.49
CA ASP A 251 -22.81 15.27 22.76
C ASP A 251 -21.62 14.76 23.61
N ILE A 252 -20.69 15.66 23.89
CA ILE A 252 -19.46 15.41 24.63
C ILE A 252 -19.56 16.15 25.94
N ARG A 253 -19.44 15.45 27.06
CA ARG A 253 -19.22 16.07 28.37
C ARG A 253 -17.74 16.36 28.55
N ALA A 254 -17.38 17.57 28.97
CA ALA A 254 -15.99 17.91 29.27
C ALA A 254 -15.79 18.05 30.78
N THR A 255 -14.78 17.36 31.33
CA THR A 255 -14.33 17.59 32.71
C THR A 255 -12.99 18.30 32.68
N VAL A 256 -12.91 19.48 33.27
CA VAL A 256 -11.66 20.22 33.40
C VAL A 256 -11.05 20.00 34.78
N MET A 257 -9.86 19.41 34.82
CA MET A 257 -9.07 19.25 36.04
C MET A 257 -8.07 20.40 36.16
N GLU A 258 -8.22 21.22 37.20
CA GLU A 258 -7.34 22.36 37.47
C GLU A 258 -6.71 22.24 38.84
N ARG A 259 -5.39 22.49 38.92
CA ARG A 259 -4.60 22.40 40.14
C ARG A 259 -4.76 23.65 41.00
N ASP A 260 -4.86 24.81 40.37
CA ASP A 260 -5.05 26.08 41.05
C ASP A 260 -6.49 26.22 41.56
N ALA A 261 -6.67 26.39 42.86
CA ALA A 261 -7.99 26.36 43.48
C ALA A 261 -8.90 27.51 43.03
N GLU A 262 -8.36 28.71 42.81
CA GLU A 262 -9.14 29.85 42.32
C GLU A 262 -9.61 29.62 40.87
N ARG A 263 -8.71 29.12 40.03
CA ARG A 263 -9.02 28.79 38.64
C ARG A 263 -9.96 27.60 38.51
N ALA A 264 -9.84 26.61 39.39
CA ALA A 264 -10.79 25.49 39.45
C ALA A 264 -12.21 25.97 39.76
N ARG A 265 -12.38 26.88 40.73
CA ARG A 265 -13.68 27.53 41.00
C ARG A 265 -14.17 28.33 39.80
N TYR A 266 -13.29 29.15 39.22
CA TYR A 266 -13.63 29.94 38.03
C TYR A 266 -14.16 29.07 36.89
N VAL A 267 -13.53 27.92 36.64
CA VAL A 267 -13.92 26.94 35.62
C VAL A 267 -15.23 26.26 35.97
N ALA A 268 -15.42 25.83 37.21
CA ALA A 268 -16.63 25.16 37.68
C ALA A 268 -17.89 26.04 37.59
N GLU A 269 -17.76 27.36 37.74
CA GLU A 269 -18.86 28.31 37.53
C GLU A 269 -19.23 28.52 36.05
N ARG A 270 -18.38 28.05 35.13
CA ARG A 270 -18.35 28.47 33.72
C ARG A 270 -18.49 27.31 32.74
N LEU A 271 -18.45 26.08 33.23
CA LEU A 271 -18.90 24.88 32.55
C LEU A 271 -20.24 24.44 33.17
N PRO A 272 -21.20 23.98 32.36
CA PRO A 272 -22.52 23.55 32.80
C PRO A 272 -22.51 22.35 33.76
#